data_AF-A0AAD2Z7M9-F1
#
_entry.id   AF-A0AAD2Z7M9-F1
#
_cell.length_a   1.000
_cell.length_b   1.000
_cell.length_c   1.000
_cell.angle_alpha   90.00
_cell.angle_beta   90.00
_cell.angle_gamma   90.00
#
_symmetry.space_group_name_H-M   'P 1'
#
loop_
_entity.id
_entity.type
_entity.pdbx_description
1 polymer ?
#
loop_
_entity_poly.entity_id
_entity_poly.type
_entity_poly.pdbx_seq_one_letter_code
_entity_poly.pdbx_strand_id
1 'polypeptide(L)'
;MRGFILLFLILGVVGCNEEKEAPFGYHWGITPYSVKSKGSAIYTESEEKNGIIVSFTSTVPENGFRDGFYRHYFKNKKLNRIVFNTYDISGDKSNGIAKYESLKSKLIEKYGPPISTSEYVASDKFNFYPCIINVNCGSWQSKFIANDYTIKIYLGMSDQGNKYGENRDKGSVYIEYTER
;
A
#
# COMPACT_ATOMS: atom_id res chain seq x y z
N MET A 1 -22.01 -37.69 -56.26
CA MET A 1 -21.28 -37.74 -54.98
C MET A 1 -21.08 -36.32 -54.50
N ARG A 2 -21.83 -35.89 -53.48
CA ARG A 2 -21.74 -34.54 -52.90
C ARG A 2 -20.67 -34.56 -51.81
N GLY A 3 -19.54 -33.89 -52.05
CA GLY A 3 -18.47 -33.74 -51.08
C GLY A 3 -18.89 -32.82 -49.94
N PHE A 4 -18.93 -33.36 -48.73
CA PHE A 4 -19.17 -32.62 -47.50
C PHE A 4 -17.85 -31.96 -47.07
N ILE A 5 -17.74 -30.63 -47.23
CA ILE A 5 -16.64 -29.84 -46.67
C ILE A 5 -17.01 -29.55 -45.21
N LEU A 6 -16.40 -30.28 -44.29
CA LEU A 6 -16.46 -30.00 -42.85
C LEU A 6 -15.42 -28.92 -42.53
N LEU A 7 -15.89 -27.68 -42.45
CA LEU A 7 -15.09 -26.54 -42.00
C LEU A 7 -15.01 -26.58 -40.46
N PHE A 8 -13.89 -27.06 -39.93
CA PHE A 8 -13.58 -27.02 -38.49
C PHE A 8 -13.28 -25.57 -38.08
N LEU A 9 -14.27 -24.89 -37.49
CA LEU A 9 -14.11 -23.60 -36.83
C LEU A 9 -13.45 -23.83 -35.46
N ILE A 10 -12.13 -23.69 -35.41
CA ILE A 10 -11.37 -23.65 -34.16
C ILE A 10 -11.52 -22.23 -33.61
N LEU A 11 -12.55 -22.01 -32.78
CA LEU A 11 -12.62 -20.85 -31.90
C LEU A 11 -11.53 -21.02 -30.85
N GLY A 12 -10.36 -20.45 -31.13
CA GLY A 12 -9.33 -20.24 -30.12
C GLY A 12 -9.92 -19.39 -29.01
N VAL A 13 -10.17 -20.02 -27.85
CA VAL A 13 -10.43 -19.32 -26.60
C VAL A 13 -9.12 -18.64 -26.24
N VAL A 14 -8.90 -17.42 -26.77
CA VAL A 14 -7.90 -16.52 -26.21
C VAL A 14 -8.41 -16.22 -24.82
N GLY A 15 -7.90 -16.94 -23.82
CA GLY A 15 -8.13 -16.62 -22.43
C GLY A 15 -7.63 -15.21 -22.23
N CYS A 16 -8.55 -14.25 -22.16
CA CYS A 16 -8.27 -12.94 -21.58
C CYS A 16 -7.80 -13.22 -20.17
N ASN A 17 -6.49 -13.22 -19.96
CA ASN A 17 -5.92 -13.20 -18.64
C ASN A 17 -6.23 -11.78 -18.12
N GLU A 18 -7.41 -11.60 -17.53
CA GLU A 18 -7.83 -10.32 -16.97
C GLU A 18 -6.73 -9.84 -16.03
N GLU A 19 -6.04 -8.77 -16.42
CA GLU A 19 -5.01 -8.17 -15.58
C GLU A 19 -5.70 -7.65 -14.33
N LYS A 20 -5.42 -8.28 -13.18
CA LYS A 20 -6.03 -7.86 -11.90
C LYS A 20 -5.69 -6.40 -11.62
N GLU A 21 -6.71 -5.58 -11.44
CA GLU A 21 -6.51 -4.15 -11.18
C GLU A 21 -5.83 -3.90 -9.84
N ALA A 22 -4.82 -3.03 -9.87
CA ALA A 22 -4.17 -2.51 -8.69
C ALA A 22 -4.54 -1.03 -8.50
N PRO A 23 -4.41 -0.49 -7.28
CA PRO A 23 -4.61 0.94 -7.04
C PRO A 23 -3.74 1.83 -7.93
N PHE A 24 -4.17 3.09 -8.06
CA PHE A 24 -3.43 4.18 -8.71
C PHE A 24 -3.16 4.01 -10.21
N GLY A 25 -4.03 3.28 -10.91
CA GLY A 25 -3.88 3.03 -12.35
C GLY A 25 -2.78 2.00 -12.67
N TYR A 26 -2.43 1.13 -11.72
CA TYR A 26 -1.54 0.00 -11.94
C TYR A 26 -2.32 -1.30 -12.14
N HIS A 27 -1.63 -2.36 -12.55
CA HIS A 27 -2.14 -3.73 -12.49
C HIS A 27 -1.21 -4.55 -11.60
N TRP A 28 -1.75 -5.55 -10.91
CA TRP A 28 -0.92 -6.51 -10.18
C TRP A 28 -0.08 -7.33 -11.16
N GLY A 29 1.08 -7.79 -10.71
CA GLY A 29 1.97 -8.60 -11.54
C GLY A 29 2.88 -7.82 -12.50
N ILE A 30 2.71 -6.51 -12.66
CA ILE A 30 3.60 -5.69 -13.51
C ILE A 30 5.03 -5.65 -12.97
N THR A 31 5.98 -5.33 -13.85
CA THR A 31 7.41 -5.31 -13.51
C THR A 31 7.85 -3.96 -12.94
N PRO A 32 9.03 -3.88 -12.27
CA PRO A 32 9.62 -2.60 -11.86
C PRO A 32 9.78 -1.61 -13.02
N TYR A 33 10.20 -2.10 -14.20
CA TYR A 33 10.32 -1.28 -15.41
C TYR A 33 8.98 -0.64 -15.82
N SER A 34 7.89 -1.41 -15.75
CA SER A 34 6.54 -0.92 -16.07
C SER A 34 6.09 0.20 -15.13
N VAL A 35 6.50 0.17 -13.86
CA VAL A 35 6.23 1.25 -12.90
C VAL A 35 7.05 2.49 -13.25
N LYS A 36 8.35 2.32 -13.57
CA LYS A 36 9.22 3.42 -14.00
C LYS A 36 8.67 4.13 -15.24
N SER A 37 8.19 3.38 -16.23
CA SER A 37 7.69 3.94 -17.50
C SER A 37 6.41 4.77 -17.35
N LYS A 38 5.67 4.65 -16.24
CA LYS A 38 4.48 5.47 -15.98
C LYS A 38 4.76 6.89 -15.45
N GLY A 39 6.05 7.30 -15.37
CA GLY A 39 6.43 8.71 -15.33
C GLY A 39 6.42 9.38 -13.96
N SER A 40 6.94 8.72 -12.92
CA SER A 40 7.12 9.41 -11.63
C SER A 40 8.29 10.40 -11.66
N ALA A 41 8.13 11.55 -10.99
CA ALA A 41 9.16 12.58 -10.88
C ALA A 41 10.43 12.11 -10.15
N ILE A 42 10.30 11.09 -9.29
CA ILE A 42 11.42 10.42 -8.61
C ILE A 42 11.22 8.92 -8.78
N TYR A 43 12.25 8.21 -9.24
CA TYR A 43 12.28 6.76 -9.27
C TYR A 43 13.65 6.27 -8.79
N THR A 44 13.65 5.51 -7.71
CA THR A 44 14.81 4.72 -7.29
C THR A 44 14.37 3.28 -7.06
N GLU A 45 15.29 2.34 -7.23
CA GLU A 45 15.04 0.91 -7.10
C GLU A 45 16.15 0.29 -6.25
N SER A 46 15.79 -0.60 -5.34
CA SER A 46 16.75 -1.41 -4.59
C SER A 46 17.33 -2.52 -5.45
N GLU A 47 18.50 -3.02 -5.09
CA GLU A 47 18.94 -4.34 -5.57
C GLU A 47 17.92 -5.42 -5.16
N GLU A 48 17.84 -6.48 -5.98
CA GLU A 48 17.01 -7.64 -5.68
C GLU A 48 17.62 -8.42 -4.50
N LYS A 49 16.86 -8.58 -3.41
CA LYS A 49 17.26 -9.38 -2.24
C LYS A 49 16.17 -10.36 -1.88
N ASN A 50 16.50 -11.65 -1.82
CA ASN A 50 15.54 -12.73 -1.54
C ASN A 50 14.29 -12.69 -2.44
N GLY A 51 14.48 -12.37 -3.74
CA GLY A 51 13.40 -12.25 -4.71
C GLY A 51 12.52 -11.00 -4.53
N ILE A 52 12.96 -10.03 -3.72
CA ILE A 52 12.23 -8.78 -3.46
C ILE A 52 13.00 -7.61 -4.07
N ILE A 53 12.32 -6.83 -4.90
CA ILE A 53 12.74 -5.52 -5.36
C ILE A 53 11.79 -4.48 -4.74
N VAL A 54 12.32 -3.34 -4.32
CA VAL A 54 11.51 -2.21 -3.87
C VAL A 54 11.83 -1.00 -4.72
N SER A 55 10.81 -0.42 -5.35
CA SER A 55 10.95 0.90 -5.99
C SER A 55 10.29 1.99 -5.17
N PHE A 56 10.84 3.19 -5.24
CA PHE A 56 10.38 4.37 -4.53
C PHE A 56 9.98 5.44 -5.53
N THR A 57 8.78 6.01 -5.33
CA THR A 57 8.28 7.10 -6.17
C THR A 57 7.62 8.19 -5.34
N SER A 58 7.67 9.44 -5.81
CA SER A 58 6.97 10.57 -5.19
C SER A 58 5.54 10.75 -5.71
N THR A 59 5.25 10.19 -6.88
CA THR A 59 3.95 10.27 -7.55
C THR A 59 3.54 8.90 -8.09
N VAL A 60 2.24 8.77 -8.39
CA VAL A 60 1.62 7.59 -9.01
C VAL A 60 0.70 8.06 -10.15
N PRO A 61 0.36 7.18 -11.12
CA PRO A 61 -0.35 7.58 -12.34
C PRO A 61 -1.69 8.25 -12.08
N GLU A 62 -2.48 7.72 -11.15
CA GLU A 62 -3.84 8.18 -10.91
C GLU A 62 -4.18 8.20 -9.42
N ASN A 63 -5.04 9.14 -9.01
CA ASN A 63 -5.70 9.15 -7.71
C ASN A 63 -4.77 8.96 -6.49
N GLY A 64 -3.53 9.43 -6.59
CA GLY A 64 -2.55 9.38 -5.50
C GLY A 64 -2.89 10.30 -4.34
N PHE A 65 -2.48 9.91 -3.14
CA PHE A 65 -2.32 10.77 -1.98
C PHE A 65 -1.16 11.76 -2.14
N ARG A 66 -1.27 12.88 -1.42
CA ARG A 66 -0.25 13.95 -1.32
C ARG A 66 0.48 13.87 0.03
N ASP A 67 1.55 14.64 0.16
CA ASP A 67 2.38 14.78 1.38
C ASP A 67 3.04 13.48 1.83
N GLY A 68 3.61 12.74 0.88
CA GLY A 68 4.26 11.48 1.15
C GLY A 68 4.93 10.88 -0.07
N PHE A 69 5.25 9.60 0.02
CA PHE A 69 5.87 8.83 -1.06
C PHE A 69 5.33 7.40 -1.09
N TYR A 70 5.63 6.71 -2.19
CA TYR A 70 5.16 5.36 -2.47
C TYR A 70 6.33 4.41 -2.54
N ARG A 71 6.11 3.21 -2.01
CA ARG A 71 6.96 2.04 -2.20
C ARG A 71 6.20 0.97 -2.94
N HIS A 72 6.77 0.47 -4.03
CA HIS A 72 6.24 -0.66 -4.77
C HIS A 72 7.12 -1.86 -4.47
N TYR A 73 6.52 -2.93 -3.96
CA TYR A 73 7.20 -4.17 -3.65
C TYR A 73 6.92 -5.17 -4.76
N PHE A 74 7.99 -5.72 -5.32
CA PHE A 74 7.94 -6.73 -6.36
C PHE A 74 8.50 -8.03 -5.81
N LYS A 75 7.66 -9.06 -5.71
CA LYS A 75 8.07 -10.41 -5.35
C LYS A 75 8.25 -11.22 -6.63
N ASN A 76 9.42 -11.83 -6.83
CA ASN A 76 9.78 -12.51 -8.07
C ASN A 76 9.54 -11.62 -9.31
N LYS A 77 9.94 -10.35 -9.21
CA LYS A 77 9.81 -9.31 -10.26
C LYS A 77 8.36 -8.92 -10.62
N LYS A 78 7.38 -9.30 -9.80
CA LYS A 78 5.96 -9.01 -9.98
C LYS A 78 5.44 -8.13 -8.85
N LEU A 79 4.78 -7.02 -9.20
CA LEU A 79 4.16 -6.12 -8.23
C LEU A 79 3.11 -6.88 -7.43
N ASN A 80 3.28 -6.94 -6.11
CA ASN A 80 2.34 -7.61 -5.22
C ASN A 80 1.91 -6.74 -4.02
N ARG A 81 2.58 -5.60 -3.82
CA ARG A 81 2.24 -4.66 -2.75
C ARG A 81 2.64 -3.22 -3.09
N ILE A 82 1.78 -2.28 -2.73
CA ILE A 82 2.04 -0.83 -2.79
C ILE A 82 1.86 -0.25 -1.39
N VAL A 83 2.80 0.55 -0.92
CA VAL A 83 2.71 1.26 0.36
C VAL A 83 2.85 2.75 0.11
N PHE A 84 1.81 3.51 0.41
CA PHE A 84 1.93 4.96 0.61
C PHE A 84 2.34 5.22 2.06
N ASN A 85 3.26 6.15 2.28
CA ASN A 85 3.49 6.70 3.60
C ASN A 85 3.56 8.22 3.53
N THR A 86 3.00 8.88 4.53
CA THR A 86 3.18 10.32 4.70
C THR A 86 4.63 10.64 5.00
N TYR A 87 5.02 11.90 4.80
CA TYR A 87 6.20 12.44 5.47
C TYR A 87 6.06 12.39 7.00
N ASP A 88 7.16 12.60 7.70
CA ASP A 88 7.19 12.69 9.16
C ASP A 88 6.15 13.70 9.65
N ILE A 89 5.27 13.23 10.53
CA ILE A 89 4.34 14.05 11.28
C ILE A 89 5.06 14.40 12.58
N SER A 90 5.57 15.62 12.64
CA SER A 90 6.14 16.19 13.86
C SER A 90 5.02 16.56 14.83
N GLY A 91 5.17 16.18 16.09
CA GLY A 91 4.29 16.63 17.17
C GLY A 91 3.55 15.48 17.85
N ASP A 92 2.72 15.88 18.79
CA ASP A 92 1.95 15.05 19.71
C ASP A 92 0.91 14.15 19.01
N LYS A 93 0.42 13.16 19.76
CA LYS A 93 -0.59 12.15 19.40
C LYS A 93 -1.74 12.69 18.53
N SER A 94 -2.21 13.90 18.81
CA SER A 94 -3.34 14.55 18.15
C SER A 94 -3.14 14.69 16.64
N ASN A 95 -1.96 15.15 16.20
CA ASN A 95 -1.64 15.37 14.79
C ASN A 95 -1.58 14.07 14.00
N GLY A 96 -0.97 13.03 14.58
CA GLY A 96 -0.90 11.70 13.99
C GLY A 96 -2.30 11.09 13.79
N ILE A 97 -3.16 11.17 14.83
CA ILE A 97 -4.55 10.70 14.75
C ILE A 97 -5.35 11.51 13.72
N ALA A 98 -5.23 12.84 13.71
CA ALA A 98 -5.96 13.68 12.76
C ALA A 98 -5.60 13.35 11.30
N LYS A 99 -4.30 13.14 11.00
CA LYS A 99 -3.87 12.73 9.66
C LYS A 99 -4.37 11.32 9.32
N TYR A 100 -4.34 10.41 10.28
CA TYR A 100 -4.87 9.05 10.14
C TYR A 100 -6.36 9.08 9.79
N GLU A 101 -7.19 9.80 10.55
CA GLU A 101 -8.63 9.90 10.33
C GLU A 101 -8.98 10.58 9.00
N SER A 102 -8.22 11.60 8.61
CA SER A 102 -8.38 12.26 7.31
C SER A 102 -8.14 11.30 6.15
N LEU A 103 -7.10 10.46 6.22
CA LEU A 103 -6.81 9.46 5.19
C LEU A 103 -7.79 8.28 5.24
N LYS A 104 -8.16 7.81 6.44
CA LYS A 104 -9.16 6.77 6.65
C LYS A 104 -10.51 7.17 6.06
N SER A 105 -10.94 8.42 6.23
CA SER A 105 -12.18 8.94 5.65
C SER A 105 -12.19 8.84 4.11
N LYS A 106 -11.07 9.14 3.44
CA LYS A 106 -10.94 8.98 1.98
C LYS A 106 -11.01 7.51 1.55
N LEU A 107 -10.47 6.60 2.37
CA LEU A 107 -10.60 5.17 2.12
C LEU A 107 -12.05 4.70 2.33
N ILE A 108 -12.76 5.23 3.33
CA ILE A 108 -14.17 4.93 3.57
C ILE A 108 -15.04 5.41 2.40
N GLU A 109 -14.80 6.62 1.90
CA GLU A 109 -15.50 7.16 0.73
C GLU A 109 -15.33 6.26 -0.51
N LYS A 110 -14.13 5.72 -0.71
CA LYS A 110 -13.80 4.92 -1.90
C LYS A 110 -14.15 3.43 -1.78
N TYR A 111 -13.98 2.83 -0.61
CA TYR A 111 -14.04 1.38 -0.41
C TYR A 111 -15.10 0.94 0.60
N GLY A 112 -15.86 1.87 1.18
CA GLY A 112 -16.80 1.59 2.26
C GLY A 112 -16.12 1.43 3.63
N PRO A 113 -16.90 1.08 4.68
CA PRO A 113 -16.39 0.98 6.05
C PRO A 113 -15.32 -0.13 6.19
N PRO A 114 -14.38 0.00 7.14
CA PRO A 114 -13.37 -1.01 7.39
C PRO A 114 -14.00 -2.31 7.90
N ILE A 115 -13.45 -3.45 7.48
CA ILE A 115 -13.84 -4.79 7.96
C ILE A 115 -13.31 -5.12 9.35
N SER A 116 -12.28 -4.39 9.79
CA SER A 116 -11.72 -4.52 11.14
C SER A 116 -10.99 -3.26 11.54
N THR A 117 -11.15 -2.87 12.80
CA THR A 117 -10.52 -1.68 13.38
C THR A 117 -9.87 -2.07 14.70
N SER A 118 -8.68 -1.52 14.96
CA SER A 118 -7.92 -1.69 16.20
C SER A 118 -7.23 -0.37 16.50
N GLU A 119 -7.92 0.51 17.24
CA GLU A 119 -7.54 1.90 17.51
C GLU A 119 -7.62 2.17 19.02
N TYR A 120 -6.55 1.84 19.75
CA TYR A 120 -6.49 1.95 21.20
C TYR A 120 -5.06 2.12 21.72
N VAL A 121 -4.97 2.62 22.95
CA VAL A 121 -3.77 2.55 23.81
C VAL A 121 -4.20 2.04 25.18
N ALA A 122 -3.46 1.08 25.73
CA ALA A 122 -3.79 0.42 26.99
C ALA A 122 -3.51 1.30 28.22
N SER A 123 -2.64 2.30 28.09
CA SER A 123 -2.28 3.22 29.16
C SER A 123 -1.83 4.56 28.59
N ASP A 124 -2.25 5.64 29.22
CA ASP A 124 -1.86 7.02 28.93
C ASP A 124 -0.49 7.39 29.51
N LYS A 125 0.10 6.52 30.35
CA LYS A 125 1.43 6.70 30.94
C LYS A 125 2.57 6.49 29.94
N PHE A 126 2.30 5.88 28.80
CA PHE A 126 3.29 5.62 27.76
C PHE A 126 3.20 6.65 26.64
N ASN A 127 4.36 7.00 26.08
CA ASN A 127 4.42 7.79 24.86
C ASN A 127 3.66 7.09 23.74
N PHE A 128 2.84 7.86 23.03
CA PHE A 128 1.86 7.34 22.09
C PHE A 128 2.49 6.51 20.95
N TYR A 129 3.48 7.07 20.23
CA TYR A 129 4.09 6.37 19.09
C TYR A 129 4.81 5.08 19.47
N PRO A 130 5.64 5.03 20.54
CA PRO A 130 6.17 3.77 21.05
C PRO A 130 5.09 2.77 21.49
N CYS A 131 3.97 3.24 22.04
CA CYS A 131 2.89 2.37 22.47
C CYS A 131 2.16 1.69 21.30
N ILE A 132 1.78 2.44 20.26
CA ILE A 132 0.97 1.90 19.14
C ILE A 132 1.72 0.94 18.22
N ILE A 133 3.06 0.89 18.30
CA ILE A 133 3.88 -0.10 17.60
C ILE A 133 4.15 -1.36 18.45
N ASN A 134 3.83 -1.32 19.75
CA ASN A 134 3.95 -2.46 20.65
C ASN A 134 2.57 -3.11 20.81
N VAL A 135 2.44 -4.34 20.32
CA VAL A 135 1.18 -5.10 20.33
C VAL A 135 0.59 -5.33 21.72
N ASN A 136 1.41 -5.24 22.78
CA ASN A 136 0.96 -5.35 24.17
C ASN A 136 0.54 -4.01 24.78
N CYS A 137 0.83 -2.89 24.12
CA CYS A 137 0.50 -1.55 24.59
C CYS A 137 -0.64 -0.93 23.80
N GLY A 138 -0.62 -0.99 22.47
CA GLY A 138 -1.65 -0.34 21.68
C GLY A 138 -1.54 -0.64 20.19
N SER A 139 -2.51 -0.11 19.45
CA SER A 139 -2.54 -0.21 18.00
C SER A 139 -3.40 0.90 17.43
N TRP A 140 -3.04 1.42 16.25
CA TRP A 140 -3.85 2.41 15.55
C TRP A 140 -3.95 2.05 14.09
N GLN A 141 -4.86 1.14 13.75
CA GLN A 141 -4.98 0.57 12.42
C GLN A 141 -6.41 0.18 12.05
N SER A 142 -6.70 0.23 10.75
CA SER A 142 -7.96 -0.21 10.15
C SER A 142 -7.65 -1.03 8.90
N LYS A 143 -8.48 -2.04 8.61
CA LYS A 143 -8.37 -2.87 7.40
C LYS A 143 -9.63 -2.75 6.55
N PHE A 144 -9.45 -2.70 5.24
CA PHE A 144 -10.50 -2.71 4.24
C PHE A 144 -10.30 -3.88 3.27
N ILE A 145 -11.38 -4.19 2.57
CA ILE A 145 -11.46 -5.21 1.53
C ILE A 145 -11.79 -4.51 0.21
N ALA A 146 -10.98 -4.74 -0.81
CA ALA A 146 -11.38 -4.54 -2.20
C ALA A 146 -11.47 -5.93 -2.87
N ASN A 147 -11.89 -5.98 -4.14
CA ASN A 147 -12.05 -7.24 -4.86
C ASN A 147 -10.74 -8.06 -4.85
N ASP A 148 -9.67 -7.51 -5.42
CA ASP A 148 -8.41 -8.24 -5.66
C ASP A 148 -7.30 -7.94 -4.65
N TYR A 149 -7.56 -7.11 -3.64
CA TYR A 149 -6.55 -6.72 -2.67
C TYR A 149 -7.13 -6.35 -1.30
N THR A 150 -6.26 -6.41 -0.29
CA THR A 150 -6.52 -5.84 1.04
C THR A 150 -5.91 -4.45 1.15
N ILE A 151 -6.53 -3.60 1.97
CA ILE A 151 -5.98 -2.29 2.32
C ILE A 151 -5.81 -2.24 3.82
N LYS A 152 -4.64 -1.82 4.29
CA LYS A 152 -4.36 -1.58 5.71
C LYS A 152 -3.88 -0.16 5.88
N ILE A 153 -4.62 0.66 6.62
CA ILE A 153 -4.14 1.96 7.08
C ILE A 153 -3.68 1.82 8.53
N TYR A 154 -2.51 2.35 8.86
CA TYR A 154 -2.00 2.34 10.23
C TYR A 154 -1.13 3.55 10.51
N LEU A 155 -1.15 4.00 11.76
CA LEU A 155 -0.18 4.96 12.27
C LEU A 155 1.02 4.20 12.82
N GLY A 156 2.22 4.56 12.37
CA GLY A 156 3.47 3.97 12.81
C GLY A 156 4.42 5.04 13.32
N MET A 157 5.47 4.58 13.98
CA MET A 157 6.61 5.41 14.36
C MET A 157 7.53 5.55 13.14
N SER A 158 7.99 6.77 12.84
CA SER A 158 8.86 6.98 11.68
C SER A 158 10.32 6.62 11.98
N ASP A 159 11.07 6.28 10.92
CA ASP A 159 12.47 5.89 11.04
C ASP A 159 13.34 7.14 11.24
N GLN A 160 13.95 7.29 12.42
CA GLN A 160 14.82 8.41 12.78
C GLN A 160 16.31 7.99 12.80
N GLY A 161 16.67 6.88 12.14
CA GLY A 161 18.02 6.32 12.13
C GLY A 161 18.42 5.67 13.47
N ASN A 162 19.72 5.55 13.73
CA ASN A 162 20.29 4.77 14.85
C ASN A 162 20.03 5.32 16.28
N LYS A 163 19.15 6.31 16.45
CA LYS A 163 18.85 6.91 17.77
C LYS A 163 17.60 6.27 18.38
N TYR A 164 17.80 5.24 19.20
CA TYR A 164 16.84 4.82 20.23
C TYR A 164 16.94 5.76 21.43
N GLY A 165 16.08 6.77 21.48
CA GLY A 165 15.92 7.68 22.62
C GLY A 165 14.47 7.74 23.05
N GLU A 166 14.21 8.16 24.28
CA GLU A 166 12.89 8.13 24.92
C GLU A 166 11.92 9.24 24.43
N ASN A 167 12.43 10.26 23.72
CA ASN A 167 11.68 11.41 23.19
C ASN A 167 11.24 11.22 21.73
N ARG A 168 10.54 10.11 21.41
CA ARG A 168 10.09 9.78 20.04
C ARG A 168 8.69 10.32 19.75
N ASP A 169 8.64 11.57 19.30
CA ASP A 169 7.40 12.31 19.00
C ASP A 169 7.16 12.48 17.50
N LYS A 170 7.59 11.50 16.70
CA LYS A 170 7.38 11.51 15.25
C LYS A 170 6.76 10.20 14.79
N GLY A 171 5.76 10.33 13.94
CA GLY A 171 5.12 9.20 13.29
C GLY A 171 4.83 9.47 11.83
N SER A 172 4.34 8.44 11.16
CA SER A 172 3.84 8.53 9.80
C SER A 172 2.59 7.68 9.68
N VAL A 173 1.67 8.08 8.82
CA VAL A 173 0.54 7.24 8.43
C VAL A 173 0.96 6.43 7.21
N TYR A 174 0.68 5.14 7.26
CA TYR A 174 0.96 4.19 6.18
C TYR A 174 -0.36 3.66 5.64
N ILE A 175 -0.46 3.52 4.32
CA ILE A 175 -1.55 2.82 3.64
C ILE A 175 -0.92 1.74 2.76
N GLU A 176 -1.15 0.49 3.12
CA GLU A 176 -0.62 -0.69 2.45
C GLU A 176 -1.73 -1.38 1.66
N TYR A 177 -1.49 -1.56 0.36
CA TYR A 177 -2.32 -2.32 -0.57
C TYR A 177 -1.60 -3.62 -0.90
N THR A 178 -2.22 -4.76 -0.64
CA THR A 178 -1.60 -6.08 -0.86
C THR A 178 -2.51 -6.95 -1.70
N GLU A 179 -1.97 -7.46 -2.80
CA GLU A 179 -2.63 -8.42 -3.70
C GLU A 179 -3.10 -9.66 -2.93
N ARG A 180 -4.27 -10.19 -3.32
CA ARG A 180 -4.85 -11.43 -2.79
C ARG A 180 -4.58 -12.65 -3.66
#